data_AF-A0A2P5KE00-F1
#
_entry.id   AF-A0A2P5KE00-F1
#
_cell.length_a   1.000
_cell.length_b   1.000
_cell.length_c   1.000
_cell.angle_alpha   90.00
_cell.angle_beta   90.00
_cell.angle_gamma   90.00
#
_symmetry.space_group_name_H-M   'P 1'
#
loop_
_entity.id
_entity.type
_entity.pdbx_description
1 polymer ?
#
loop_
_entity_poly.entity_id
_entity_poly.type
_entity_poly.pdbx_seq_one_letter_code
_entity_poly.pdbx_strand_id
1 'polypeptide(L)'
;AGGFPLVDVTVISDDEIITHRRMAMLELLQKHIRQRDLATLVEQLASLLIAGYTTHEQLVSLMHYMLQWGDTTDPERFMRELAIRSPQHEEVLMTIAQKLEQKGLERGRILGREEGREEGHKEAALKIARTLLASGLERETVRRMTGLSEADMKQICH
;
A
#
# COMPACT_ATOMS: atom_id res chain seq x y z
N ALA A 1 -14.58 -36.55 20.21
CA ALA A 1 -14.04 -35.62 19.21
C ALA A 1 -15.22 -34.84 18.63
N GLY A 2 -15.33 -33.54 18.93
CA GLY A 2 -16.33 -32.69 18.27
C GLY A 2 -15.83 -32.36 16.88
N GLY A 3 -16.65 -32.59 15.85
CA GLY A 3 -16.33 -32.17 14.48
C GLY A 3 -16.21 -30.65 14.42
N PHE A 4 -15.21 -30.14 13.71
CA PHE A 4 -15.10 -28.72 13.41
C PHE A 4 -15.98 -28.45 12.19
N PRO A 5 -17.14 -27.79 12.33
CA PRO A 5 -17.96 -27.45 11.18
C PRO A 5 -17.19 -26.43 10.33
N LEU A 6 -16.87 -26.82 9.09
CA LEU A 6 -16.29 -25.92 8.11
C LEU A 6 -17.43 -25.17 7.42
N VAL A 7 -17.33 -23.84 7.38
CA VAL A 7 -18.26 -22.97 6.67
C VAL A 7 -17.51 -22.39 5.48
N ASP A 8 -18.02 -22.66 4.27
CA ASP A 8 -17.52 -22.03 3.06
C ASP A 8 -18.28 -20.73 2.82
N VAL A 9 -17.62 -19.59 3.07
CA VAL A 9 -18.22 -18.26 2.91
C VAL A 9 -18.43 -17.91 1.44
N THR A 10 -17.72 -18.55 0.50
CA THR A 10 -17.78 -18.19 -0.92
C THR A 10 -19.11 -18.54 -1.58
N VAL A 11 -19.82 -19.54 -1.04
CA VAL A 11 -21.13 -19.99 -1.54
C VAL A 11 -22.30 -19.26 -0.91
N ILE A 12 -22.08 -18.54 0.20
CA ILE A 12 -23.13 -17.79 0.90
C ILE A 12 -23.39 -16.49 0.12
N SER A 13 -24.64 -16.18 -0.17
CA SER A 13 -25.00 -14.94 -0.86
C SER A 13 -24.73 -13.70 0.00
N ASP A 14 -24.45 -12.55 -0.61
CA ASP A 14 -24.20 -11.31 0.16
C ASP A 14 -25.44 -10.90 0.97
N ASP A 15 -26.65 -11.10 0.41
CA ASP A 15 -27.91 -10.85 1.09
C ASP A 15 -28.08 -11.71 2.34
N GLU A 16 -27.65 -12.97 2.29
CA GLU A 16 -27.64 -13.87 3.44
C GLU A 16 -26.57 -13.46 4.45
N ILE A 17 -25.35 -13.16 4.00
CA ILE A 17 -24.24 -12.70 4.87
C ILE A 17 -24.66 -11.49 5.70
N ILE A 18 -25.36 -10.52 5.10
CA ILE A 18 -25.79 -9.29 5.82
C ILE A 18 -26.69 -9.62 7.02
N THR A 19 -27.38 -10.76 7.01
CA THR A 19 -28.22 -11.19 8.15
C THR A 19 -27.44 -11.77 9.32
N HIS A 20 -26.14 -12.08 9.16
CA HIS A 20 -25.30 -12.75 10.15
C HIS A 20 -24.79 -11.84 11.28
N ARG A 21 -25.34 -10.62 11.40
CA ARG A 21 -25.11 -9.67 12.50
C ARG A 21 -23.62 -9.38 12.73
N ARG A 22 -23.04 -9.88 13.83
CA ARG A 22 -21.63 -9.66 14.22
C ARG A 22 -20.63 -10.31 13.28
N MET A 23 -21.00 -11.40 12.60
CA MET A 23 -20.11 -12.11 11.68
C MET A 23 -20.16 -11.54 10.26
N ALA A 24 -21.27 -10.89 9.91
CA ALA A 24 -21.54 -10.40 8.56
C ALA A 24 -20.39 -9.58 7.97
N MET A 25 -19.82 -8.67 8.76
CA MET A 25 -18.74 -7.81 8.27
C MET A 25 -17.45 -8.58 7.98
N LEU A 26 -17.09 -9.53 8.84
CA LEU A 26 -15.90 -10.35 8.62
C LEU A 26 -16.10 -11.29 7.43
N GLU A 27 -17.27 -11.92 7.33
CA GLU A 27 -17.60 -12.84 6.23
C GLU A 27 -17.63 -12.14 4.88
N LEU A 28 -18.31 -10.98 4.80
CA LEU A 28 -18.37 -10.18 3.58
C LEU A 28 -16.96 -9.77 3.13
N LEU A 29 -16.13 -9.32 4.08
CA LEU A 29 -14.75 -8.96 3.77
C LEU A 29 -13.91 -10.16 3.38
N GLN A 30 -14.00 -11.29 4.08
CA GLN A 30 -13.25 -12.50 3.72
C GLN A 30 -13.62 -13.03 2.34
N LYS A 31 -14.92 -13.01 2.00
CA LYS A 31 -15.42 -13.43 0.68
C LYS A 31 -14.79 -12.59 -0.44
N HIS A 32 -14.69 -11.29 -0.23
CA HIS A 32 -14.34 -10.35 -1.29
C HIS A 32 -12.93 -9.75 -1.18
N ILE A 33 -12.12 -10.12 -0.18
CA ILE A 33 -10.80 -9.50 0.06
C ILE A 33 -9.86 -9.57 -1.15
N ARG A 34 -10.01 -10.60 -2.01
CA ARG A 34 -9.20 -10.77 -3.23
C ARG A 34 -9.85 -10.20 -4.50
N GLN A 35 -10.99 -9.55 -4.37
CA GLN A 35 -11.61 -8.85 -5.50
C GLN A 35 -10.73 -7.66 -5.91
N ARG A 36 -10.75 -7.33 -7.21
CA ARG A 36 -9.92 -6.25 -7.78
C ARG A 36 -10.21 -4.86 -7.20
N ASP A 37 -11.44 -4.63 -6.73
CA ASP A 37 -11.80 -3.33 -6.16
C ASP A 37 -12.88 -3.49 -5.09
N LEU A 38 -12.45 -3.36 -3.83
CA LEU A 38 -13.33 -3.34 -2.67
C LEU A 38 -14.25 -2.12 -2.61
N ALA A 39 -14.00 -1.08 -3.40
CA ALA A 39 -14.89 0.08 -3.46
C ALA A 39 -16.31 -0.28 -3.94
N THR A 40 -16.44 -1.41 -4.63
CA THR A 40 -17.75 -1.97 -5.03
C THR A 40 -18.62 -2.40 -3.84
N LEU A 41 -18.04 -2.60 -2.66
CA LEU A 41 -18.75 -3.06 -1.45
C LEU A 41 -19.12 -1.94 -0.49
N VAL A 42 -18.87 -0.68 -0.86
CA VAL A 42 -19.05 0.45 0.06
C VAL A 42 -20.48 0.52 0.62
N GLU A 43 -21.49 0.20 -0.18
CA GLU A 43 -22.89 0.19 0.25
C GLU A 43 -23.14 -0.88 1.32
N GLN A 44 -22.72 -2.13 1.07
CA GLN A 44 -22.88 -3.24 2.00
C GLN A 44 -22.06 -3.04 3.29
N LEU A 45 -20.84 -2.53 3.18
CA LEU A 45 -19.99 -2.24 4.33
C LEU A 45 -20.60 -1.11 5.17
N ALA A 46 -21.08 -0.04 4.54
CA ALA A 46 -21.76 1.03 5.26
C ALA A 46 -23.03 0.52 5.96
N SER A 47 -23.85 -0.31 5.31
CA SER A 47 -25.06 -0.85 5.95
C SER A 47 -24.73 -1.69 7.19
N LEU A 48 -23.65 -2.48 7.13
CA LEU A 48 -23.18 -3.28 8.26
C LEU A 48 -22.56 -2.44 9.39
N LEU A 49 -21.88 -1.34 9.05
CA LEU A 49 -21.37 -0.39 10.03
C LEU A 49 -22.50 0.34 10.76
N ILE A 50 -23.55 0.72 10.03
CA ILE A 50 -24.76 1.37 10.57
C ILE A 50 -25.51 0.41 11.49
N ALA A 51 -25.57 -0.89 11.16
CA ALA A 51 -26.24 -1.91 11.97
C ALA A 51 -25.66 -2.05 13.39
N GLY A 52 -24.48 -1.49 13.66
CA GLY A 52 -23.97 -1.31 15.02
C GLY A 52 -23.44 -2.59 15.68
N TYR A 53 -23.18 -3.65 14.90
CA TYR A 53 -22.62 -4.90 15.42
C TYR A 53 -21.09 -4.89 15.53
N THR A 54 -20.43 -3.93 14.88
CA THR A 54 -18.96 -3.80 14.83
C THR A 54 -18.48 -2.86 15.93
N THR A 55 -17.63 -3.36 16.83
CA THR A 55 -16.99 -2.53 17.86
C THR A 55 -15.87 -1.66 17.26
N HIS A 56 -15.42 -0.65 18.01
CA HIS A 56 -14.29 0.19 17.60
C HIS A 56 -13.03 -0.64 17.28
N GLU A 57 -12.64 -1.58 18.15
CA GLU A 57 -11.46 -2.44 17.92
C GLU A 57 -11.62 -3.34 16.70
N GLN A 58 -12.83 -3.87 16.48
CA GLN A 58 -13.14 -4.66 15.29
C GLN A 58 -13.04 -3.81 14.03
N LEU A 59 -13.62 -2.61 14.04
CA LEU A 59 -13.54 -1.68 12.91
C LEU A 59 -12.08 -1.39 12.55
N VAL A 60 -11.26 -0.99 13.52
CA VAL A 60 -9.83 -0.73 13.28
C VAL A 60 -9.12 -1.95 12.71
N SER A 61 -9.40 -3.14 13.24
CA SER A 61 -8.80 -4.39 12.77
C SER A 61 -9.22 -4.76 11.34
N LEU A 62 -10.51 -4.62 11.02
CA LEU A 62 -11.06 -4.88 9.69
C LEU A 62 -10.52 -3.88 8.67
N MET A 63 -10.42 -2.60 9.05
CA MET A 63 -9.81 -1.59 8.20
C MET A 63 -8.35 -1.90 7.88
N HIS A 64 -7.55 -2.24 8.88
CA HIS A 64 -6.16 -2.65 8.65
C HIS A 64 -6.08 -3.89 7.74
N TYR A 65 -6.95 -4.87 7.95
CA TYR A 65 -7.00 -6.06 7.11
C TYR A 65 -7.31 -5.72 5.64
N MET A 66 -8.35 -4.91 5.39
CA MET A 66 -8.71 -4.46 4.05
C MET A 66 -7.58 -3.68 3.37
N LEU A 67 -6.93 -2.77 4.09
CA LEU A 67 -5.88 -1.92 3.51
C LEU A 67 -4.57 -2.67 3.26
N GLN A 68 -4.35 -3.78 3.96
CA GLN A 68 -3.15 -4.60 3.79
C GLN A 68 -3.30 -5.66 2.70
N TRP A 69 -4.50 -6.24 2.57
CA TRP A 69 -4.73 -7.41 1.72
C TRP A 69 -5.76 -7.19 0.62
N GLY A 70 -6.59 -6.16 0.76
CA GLY A 70 -7.58 -5.76 -0.22
C GLY A 70 -7.00 -4.86 -1.29
N ASP A 71 -7.62 -4.92 -2.46
CA ASP A 71 -7.32 -4.03 -3.57
C ASP A 71 -8.42 -2.96 -3.69
N THR A 72 -8.01 -1.74 -3.95
CA THR A 72 -8.92 -0.62 -4.17
C THR A 72 -8.24 0.41 -5.06
N THR A 73 -8.94 0.83 -6.10
CA THR A 73 -8.39 1.75 -7.10
C THR A 73 -8.15 3.16 -6.52
N ASP A 74 -8.94 3.55 -5.51
CA ASP A 74 -8.82 4.81 -4.80
C ASP A 74 -9.13 4.60 -3.31
N PRO A 75 -8.12 4.22 -2.50
CA PRO A 75 -8.30 3.98 -1.07
C PRO A 75 -8.83 5.22 -0.31
N GLU A 76 -8.45 6.42 -0.75
CA GLU A 76 -8.80 7.65 -0.05
C GLU A 76 -10.27 8.01 -0.27
N ARG A 77 -10.75 7.88 -1.52
CA ARG A 77 -12.17 8.00 -1.84
C ARG A 77 -12.99 6.92 -1.16
N PHE A 78 -12.53 5.68 -1.15
CA PHE A 78 -13.18 4.57 -0.44
C PHE A 78 -13.41 4.91 1.04
N MET A 79 -12.37 5.38 1.74
CA MET A 79 -12.45 5.79 3.15
C MET A 79 -13.44 6.93 3.37
N ARG A 80 -13.38 7.96 2.53
CA ARG A 80 -14.31 9.10 2.59
C ARG A 80 -15.75 8.67 2.37
N GLU A 81 -15.98 7.82 1.39
CA GLU A 81 -17.32 7.32 1.05
C GLU A 81 -17.92 6.46 2.17
N LEU A 82 -17.12 5.64 2.84
CA LEU A 82 -17.54 4.91 4.04
C LEU A 82 -17.85 5.85 5.20
N ALA A 83 -17.04 6.89 5.41
CA ALA A 83 -17.22 7.86 6.48
C ALA A 83 -18.52 8.67 6.29
N ILE A 84 -18.78 9.17 5.08
CA ILE A 84 -20.01 9.89 4.73
C ILE A 84 -21.26 9.04 4.99
N ARG A 85 -21.20 7.75 4.62
CA ARG A 85 -22.34 6.83 4.80
C ARG A 85 -22.46 6.31 6.23
N SER A 86 -21.40 6.37 7.03
CA SER A 86 -21.38 5.88 8.41
C SER A 86 -20.91 6.98 9.38
N PRO A 87 -21.69 8.06 9.60
CA PRO A 87 -21.23 9.23 10.37
C PRO A 87 -20.76 8.90 11.79
N GLN A 88 -21.34 7.88 12.41
CA GLN A 88 -20.94 7.40 13.74
C GLN A 88 -19.50 6.84 13.80
N HIS A 89 -18.92 6.50 12.64
CA HIS A 89 -17.55 5.98 12.51
C HIS A 89 -16.63 6.96 11.77
N GLU A 90 -17.10 8.16 11.43
CA GLU A 90 -16.37 9.15 10.63
C GLU A 90 -15.00 9.46 11.24
N GLU A 91 -14.94 9.81 12.53
CA GLU A 91 -13.70 10.17 13.21
C GLU A 91 -12.65 9.05 13.11
N VAL A 92 -13.07 7.80 13.35
CA VAL A 92 -12.19 6.63 13.32
C VAL A 92 -11.69 6.36 11.90
N LEU A 93 -12.59 6.40 10.92
CA LEU A 93 -12.25 6.19 9.51
C LEU A 93 -11.31 7.29 9.00
N MET A 94 -11.57 8.55 9.33
CA MET A 94 -10.72 9.67 8.93
C MET A 94 -9.35 9.64 9.61
N THR A 95 -9.29 9.24 10.88
CA THR A 95 -8.01 9.03 11.60
C THR A 95 -7.18 7.93 10.94
N ILE A 96 -7.81 6.83 10.53
CA ILE A 96 -7.12 5.75 9.80
C ILE A 96 -6.61 6.27 8.46
N ALA A 97 -7.43 7.00 7.70
CA ALA A 97 -7.04 7.59 6.42
C ALA A 97 -5.81 8.52 6.54
N GLN A 98 -5.84 9.46 7.49
CA GLN A 98 -4.72 10.38 7.75
C GLN A 98 -3.43 9.63 8.12
N LYS A 99 -3.53 8.59 8.95
CA LYS A 99 -2.36 7.80 9.35
C LYS A 99 -1.75 7.04 8.18
N LEU A 100 -2.56 6.58 7.22
CA LEU A 100 -2.08 5.94 6.00
C LEU A 100 -1.35 6.94 5.11
N GLU A 101 -1.93 8.13 4.91
CA GLU A 101 -1.32 9.20 4.12
C GLU A 101 0.05 9.58 4.70
N GLN A 102 0.13 9.80 6.02
CA GLN A 102 1.38 10.11 6.70
C GLN A 102 2.43 9.00 6.53
N LYS A 103 2.02 7.73 6.63
CA LYS A 103 2.90 6.58 6.42
C LYS A 103 3.39 6.50 4.96
N GLY A 104 2.53 6.84 4.01
CA GLY A 104 2.86 6.92 2.59
C GLY A 104 3.90 8.00 2.32
N LEU A 105 3.68 9.21 2.84
CA LEU A 105 4.62 10.34 2.73
C LEU A 105 5.98 10.02 3.33
N GLU A 106 6.01 9.43 4.53
CA GLU A 106 7.27 9.08 5.19
C GLU A 106 8.03 8.01 4.41
N ARG A 107 7.34 6.99 3.89
CA ARG A 107 7.96 5.98 3.01
C ARG A 107 8.50 6.61 1.73
N GLY A 108 7.71 7.47 1.06
CA GLY A 108 8.13 8.17 -0.15
C GLY A 108 9.35 9.06 0.09
N ARG A 109 9.41 9.75 1.23
CA ARG A 109 10.55 10.58 1.63
C ARG A 109 11.82 9.75 1.85
N ILE A 110 11.71 8.58 2.48
CA ILE A 110 12.85 7.68 2.70
C ILE A 110 13.36 7.15 1.37
N LEU A 111 12.48 6.58 0.55
CA LEU A 111 12.83 6.02 -0.76
C LEU A 111 13.44 7.09 -1.67
N GLY A 112 12.80 8.26 -1.79
CA GLY A 112 13.33 9.35 -2.61
C GLY A 112 14.67 9.90 -2.12
N ARG A 113 14.95 9.84 -0.81
CA ARG A 113 16.26 10.22 -0.27
C ARG A 113 17.33 9.19 -0.60
N GLU A 114 16.99 7.90 -0.56
CA GLU A 114 17.91 6.82 -0.92
C GLU A 114 18.22 6.85 -2.41
N GLU A 115 17.19 6.90 -3.26
CA GLU A 115 17.34 7.03 -4.72
C GLU A 115 18.13 8.28 -5.11
N GLY A 116 17.76 9.45 -4.57
CA GLY A 116 18.47 10.69 -4.88
C GLY A 116 19.92 10.71 -4.37
N ARG A 117 20.23 9.97 -3.30
CA ARG A 117 21.60 9.79 -2.84
C ARG A 117 22.38 8.89 -3.81
N GLU A 118 21.81 7.78 -4.23
CA GLU A 118 22.45 6.86 -5.18
C GLU A 118 22.69 7.52 -6.55
N GLU A 119 21.68 8.20 -7.10
CA GLU A 119 21.82 8.99 -8.34
C GLU A 119 22.87 10.08 -8.19
N GLY A 120 22.83 10.85 -7.10
CA GLY A 120 23.82 11.91 -6.86
C GLY A 120 25.26 11.39 -6.75
N HIS A 121 25.47 10.24 -6.08
CA HIS A 121 26.79 9.59 -6.04
C HIS A 121 27.23 9.12 -7.42
N LYS A 122 26.32 8.52 -8.19
CA LYS A 122 26.59 8.04 -9.54
C LYS A 122 26.94 9.20 -10.48
N GLU A 123 26.16 10.28 -10.48
CA GLU A 123 26.42 11.47 -11.27
C GLU A 123 27.76 12.13 -10.91
N ALA A 124 28.07 12.25 -9.62
CA ALA A 124 29.34 12.78 -9.17
C ALA A 124 30.52 11.92 -9.65
N ALA A 125 30.42 10.59 -9.53
CA ALA A 125 31.43 9.66 -10.02
C ALA A 125 31.62 9.76 -11.54
N LEU A 126 30.54 9.85 -12.32
CA LEU A 126 30.59 10.06 -13.78
C LEU A 126 31.25 11.40 -14.15
N LYS A 127 30.95 12.48 -13.43
CA LYS A 127 31.56 13.81 -13.64
C LYS A 127 33.07 13.79 -13.35
N ILE A 128 33.47 13.14 -12.27
CA ILE A 128 34.88 12.95 -11.93
C ILE A 128 35.56 12.11 -13.02
N ALA A 129 34.97 11.00 -13.44
CA ALA A 129 35.53 10.14 -14.48
C ALA A 129 35.75 10.90 -15.81
N ARG A 130 34.76 11.71 -16.26
CA ARG A 130 34.90 12.58 -17.43
C ARG A 130 36.08 13.53 -17.32
N THR A 131 36.25 14.15 -16.15
CA THR A 131 37.33 15.11 -15.89
C THR A 131 38.71 14.43 -15.91
N LEU A 132 38.82 13.26 -15.29
CA LEU A 132 40.06 12.47 -15.27
C LEU A 132 40.45 11.97 -16.66
N LEU A 133 39.50 11.47 -17.45
CA LEU A 133 39.74 11.06 -18.84
C LEU A 133 40.18 12.23 -19.71
N ALA A 134 39.53 13.39 -19.58
CA ALA A 134 39.92 14.62 -20.29
C ALA A 134 41.33 15.10 -19.90
N SER A 135 41.79 14.77 -18.69
CA SER A 135 43.13 15.07 -18.19
C SER A 135 44.18 14.04 -18.64
N GLY A 136 43.80 13.04 -19.44
CA GLY A 136 44.69 12.05 -20.02
C GLY A 136 44.95 10.81 -19.17
N LEU A 137 44.18 10.58 -18.09
CA LEU A 137 44.32 9.35 -17.30
C LEU A 137 43.75 8.14 -18.06
N GLU A 138 44.42 7.01 -17.93
CA GLU A 138 44.00 5.74 -18.54
C GLU A 138 42.65 5.26 -17.97
N ARG A 139 41.79 4.74 -18.86
CA ARG A 139 40.45 4.23 -18.55
C ARG A 139 40.41 3.29 -17.35
N GLU A 140 41.34 2.34 -17.27
CA GLU A 140 41.36 1.35 -16.19
C GLU A 140 41.75 1.96 -14.83
N THR A 141 42.57 3.01 -14.86
CA THR A 141 42.91 3.81 -13.66
C THR A 141 41.71 4.64 -13.22
N VAL A 142 41.03 5.32 -14.14
CA VAL A 142 39.82 6.10 -13.85
C VAL A 142 38.69 5.23 -13.27
N ARG A 143 38.45 4.04 -13.86
CA ARG A 143 37.46 3.08 -13.38
C ARG A 143 37.73 2.66 -11.95
N ARG A 144 38.99 2.35 -11.62
CA ARG A 144 39.42 1.97 -10.27
C ARG A 144 39.27 3.10 -9.25
N MET A 145 39.55 4.34 -9.65
CA MET A 145 39.48 5.51 -8.76
C MET A 145 38.04 5.97 -8.50
N THR A 146 37.14 5.80 -9.47
CA THR A 146 35.75 6.27 -9.37
C THR A 146 34.77 5.18 -8.94
N GLY A 147 35.20 3.91 -8.91
CA GLY A 147 34.35 2.78 -8.53
C GLY A 147 33.24 2.47 -9.55
N LEU A 148 33.29 3.07 -10.74
CA LEU A 148 32.29 2.90 -11.80
C LEU A 148 32.36 1.48 -12.40
N SER A 149 31.19 0.97 -12.80
CA SER A 149 31.10 -0.30 -13.52
C SER A 149 31.58 -0.16 -14.98
N GLU A 150 31.87 -1.27 -15.66
CA GLU A 150 32.18 -1.25 -17.10
C GLU A 150 31.02 -0.67 -17.93
N ALA A 151 29.77 -0.90 -17.51
CA ALA A 151 28.59 -0.35 -18.18
C ALA A 151 28.58 1.18 -18.07
N ASP A 152 28.84 1.73 -16.88
CA ASP A 152 28.90 3.17 -16.65
C ASP A 152 30.07 3.81 -17.43
N MET A 153 31.22 3.14 -17.48
CA MET A 153 32.38 3.60 -18.25
C MET A 153 32.13 3.59 -19.77
N LYS A 154 31.25 2.73 -20.30
CA LYS A 154 30.86 2.77 -21.72
C LYS A 154 29.99 3.99 -22.06
N GLN A 155 29.14 4.44 -21.13
CA GLN A 155 28.29 5.63 -21.33
C GLN A 155 29.06 6.94 -21.44
N ILE A 156 30.31 6.98 -20.95
CA ILE A 156 31.15 8.18 -20.96
C ILE A 156 31.97 8.34 -22.25
N CYS A 157 32.16 7.26 -23.02
CA CYS A 157 33.10 7.22 -24.15
C CYS A 157 32.44 7.26 -25.54
N HIS A 158 31.28 7.92 -25.67
CA HIS A 158 30.71 8.23 -26.99
C HIS A 158 31.15 9.60 -27.49
#